data_AF-A0A3D0C4W5-F1
#
_entry.id   AF-A0A3D0C4W5-F1
#
_cell.length_a   1.000
_cell.length_b   1.000
_cell.length_c   1.000
_cell.angle_alpha   90.00
_cell.angle_beta   90.00
_cell.angle_gamma   90.00
#
_symmetry.space_group_name_H-M   'P 1'
#
loop_
_entity.id
_entity.type
_entity.pdbx_description
1 polymer ?
#
loop_
_entity_poly.entity_id
_entity_poly.type
_entity_poly.pdbx_seq_one_letter_code
_entity_poly.pdbx_strand_id
1 'polypeptide(L)'
;RLELHWFLDQITRQPVANHWQALARASFREELDSQQRSLTSVVLRCQCDAQFADLEQLLTEWIDINEQPLERWKHILADFKIGQSHDFAKFSVALRELMLLSLNCQPVSAK
;
A
#
# COMPACT_ATOMS: atom_id res chain seq x y z
N ARG A 1 -8.89 -6.96 -0.84
CA ARG A 1 -7.62 -6.79 -0.10
C ARG A 1 -6.61 -6.06 -1.00
N LEU A 2 -5.68 -5.29 -0.44
CA LEU A 2 -4.96 -4.11 -1.01
C LEU A 2 -4.22 -4.22 -2.36
N GLU A 3 -4.19 -5.38 -3.03
CA GLU A 3 -3.57 -5.57 -4.35
C GLU A 3 -2.07 -5.20 -4.45
N LEU A 4 -1.33 -5.24 -3.35
CA LEU A 4 0.11 -4.90 -3.33
C LEU A 4 0.95 -5.77 -4.27
N HIS A 5 0.65 -7.07 -4.36
CA HIS A 5 1.33 -7.98 -5.29
C HIS A 5 1.07 -7.61 -6.75
N TRP A 6 -0.16 -7.23 -7.08
CA TRP A 6 -0.49 -6.77 -8.43
C TRP A 6 0.25 -5.47 -8.76
N PHE A 7 0.35 -4.55 -7.80
CA PHE A 7 1.09 -3.29 -7.98
C PHE A 7 2.60 -3.53 -8.14
N LEU A 8 3.18 -4.47 -7.38
CA LEU A 8 4.56 -4.92 -7.54
C LEU A 8 4.83 -5.49 -8.95
N ASP A 9 3.89 -6.26 -9.50
CA ASP A 9 3.98 -6.78 -10.85
C ASP A 9 4.03 -5.64 -11.88
N GLN A 10 3.25 -4.58 -11.69
CA GLN A 10 3.29 -3.40 -12.57
C GLN A 10 4.66 -2.70 -12.50
N ILE A 11 5.19 -2.47 -11.30
CA ILE A 11 6.53 -1.88 -11.12
C ILE A 11 7.58 -2.75 -11.82
N THR A 12 7.52 -4.06 -11.64
CA THR A 12 8.51 -5.01 -12.16
C THR A 12 8.49 -5.06 -13.68
N ARG A 13 7.30 -5.04 -14.29
CA ARG A 13 7.11 -5.11 -15.74
C ARG A 13 7.34 -3.78 -16.45
N GLN A 14 7.40 -2.66 -15.72
CA GLN A 14 7.65 -1.34 -16.29
C GLN A 14 8.95 -1.34 -17.12
N PRO A 15 8.88 -1.07 -18.44
CA PRO A 15 10.06 -0.94 -19.28
C PRO A 15 10.96 0.20 -18.83
N VAL A 16 12.26 0.03 -19.01
CA VAL A 16 13.30 1.02 -18.69
C VAL A 16 14.06 1.36 -19.97
N ALA A 17 14.20 2.64 -20.27
CA ALA A 17 14.90 3.15 -21.47
C ALA A 17 16.32 3.62 -21.17
N ASN A 18 16.66 3.85 -19.89
CA ASN A 18 17.99 4.32 -19.48
C ASN A 18 18.35 3.86 -18.05
N HIS A 19 19.58 4.18 -17.64
CA HIS A 19 20.11 3.84 -16.32
C HIS A 19 19.27 4.41 -15.16
N TRP A 20 18.82 5.66 -15.25
CA TRP A 20 18.03 6.31 -14.21
C TRP A 20 16.65 5.69 -14.02
N GLN A 21 16.01 5.25 -15.10
CA GLN A 21 14.74 4.53 -15.03
C GLN A 21 14.91 3.13 -14.41
N ALA A 22 16.05 2.47 -14.66
CA ALA A 22 16.36 1.21 -13.98
C ALA A 22 16.53 1.40 -12.47
N LEU A 23 17.20 2.47 -12.06
CA LEU A 23 17.33 2.86 -10.65
C LEU A 23 15.98 3.21 -10.03
N ALA A 24 15.18 4.05 -10.68
CA ALA A 24 13.84 4.41 -10.20
C ALA A 24 12.96 3.17 -9.99
N ARG A 25 12.99 2.22 -10.93
CA ARG A 25 12.25 0.95 -10.80
C ARG A 25 12.74 0.11 -9.62
N ALA A 26 14.03 0.12 -9.32
CA ALA A 26 14.57 -0.54 -8.14
C ALA A 26 14.09 0.15 -6.85
N SER A 27 14.21 1.47 -6.78
CA SER A 27 13.75 2.27 -5.63
C SER A 27 12.25 2.10 -5.36
N PHE A 28 11.42 2.02 -6.39
CA PHE A 28 9.98 1.76 -6.23
C PHE A 28 9.67 0.40 -5.60
N ARG A 29 10.43 -0.64 -5.94
CA ARG A 29 10.26 -1.97 -5.31
C ARG A 29 10.65 -1.95 -3.83
N GLU A 30 11.75 -1.29 -3.52
CA GLU A 30 12.23 -1.13 -2.13
C GLU A 30 11.25 -0.32 -1.29
N GLU A 31 10.71 0.77 -1.86
CA GLU A 31 9.70 1.58 -1.19
C GLU A 31 8.41 0.79 -0.95
N LEU A 32 7.94 0.02 -1.94
CA LEU A 32 6.76 -0.83 -1.78
C LEU A 32 6.95 -1.87 -0.67
N ASP A 33 8.11 -2.55 -0.63
CA ASP A 33 8.44 -3.50 0.44
C ASP A 33 8.42 -2.82 1.82
N SER A 34 9.06 -1.65 1.93
CA SER A 34 9.05 -0.85 3.16
C SER A 34 7.63 -0.50 3.62
N GLN A 35 6.78 -0.04 2.71
CA GLN A 35 5.38 0.28 3.03
C GLN A 35 4.57 -0.95 3.42
N GLN A 36 4.79 -2.09 2.77
CA GLN A 36 4.13 -3.35 3.14
C GLN A 36 4.51 -3.78 4.57
N ARG A 37 5.79 -3.66 4.95
CA ARG A 37 6.26 -3.96 6.31
C ARG A 37 5.68 -3.01 7.35
N SER A 38 5.63 -1.71 7.02
CA SER A 38 5.00 -0.69 7.86
C SER A 38 3.52 -1.02 8.10
N LEU A 39 2.77 -1.28 7.02
CA LEU A 39 1.34 -1.58 7.10
C LEU A 39 1.05 -2.88 7.87
N THR A 40 1.88 -3.91 7.66
CA THR A 40 1.77 -5.17 8.42
C THR A 40 1.93 -4.91 9.92
N SER A 41 2.90 -4.06 10.30
CA SER A 41 3.10 -3.68 11.70
C SER A 41 1.92 -2.90 12.26
N VAL A 42 1.29 -2.05 11.45
CA VAL A 42 0.10 -1.28 11.83
C VAL A 42 -1.11 -2.19 12.06
N VAL A 43 -1.37 -3.14 11.16
CA VAL A 43 -2.45 -4.12 11.29
C VAL A 43 -2.28 -4.94 12.57
N LEU A 44 -1.05 -5.43 12.84
CA LEU A 44 -0.76 -6.22 14.05
C LEU A 44 -0.82 -5.41 15.35
N ARG A 45 -0.68 -4.09 15.28
CA ARG A 45 -0.79 -3.18 16.44
C ARG A 45 -2.20 -2.65 16.66
N CYS A 46 -3.13 -2.92 15.76
CA CYS A 46 -4.54 -2.64 16.00
C CYS A 46 -4.92 -3.44 17.25
N GLN A 47 -5.14 -2.73 18.36
CA GLN A 47 -5.51 -3.30 19.67
C GLN A 47 -6.93 -3.84 19.60
N CYS A 48 -7.16 -4.85 18.78
CA CYS A 48 -8.31 -5.71 18.91
C CYS A 48 -8.08 -6.46 20.23
N ASP A 49 -8.83 -6.11 21.28
CA ASP A 49 -8.87 -6.81 22.57
C ASP A 49 -9.25 -8.31 22.44
N ALA A 50 -9.43 -8.80 21.22
CA ALA A 50 -9.60 -10.19 20.88
C ALA A 50 -8.30 -10.96 21.19
N GLN A 51 -8.37 -11.80 22.22
CA GLN A 51 -7.54 -13.00 22.30
C GLN A 51 -7.47 -13.61 20.90
N PHE A 52 -6.27 -13.66 20.31
CA PHE A 52 -5.96 -13.96 18.90
C PHE A 52 -6.51 -15.31 18.37
N ALA A 53 -7.82 -15.49 18.36
CA ALA A 53 -8.48 -16.72 17.96
C ALA A 53 -8.86 -16.69 16.46
N ASP A 54 -9.04 -15.51 15.86
CA ASP A 54 -9.38 -15.37 14.44
C ASP A 54 -8.73 -14.15 13.78
N LEU A 55 -7.77 -14.41 12.86
CA LEU A 55 -7.11 -13.39 12.06
C LEU A 55 -8.08 -12.70 11.08
N GLU A 56 -9.08 -13.41 10.57
CA GLU A 56 -10.03 -12.85 9.61
C GLU A 56 -10.95 -11.83 10.29
N GLN A 57 -11.33 -12.07 11.55
CA GLN A 57 -12.06 -11.10 12.36
C GLN A 57 -11.22 -9.83 12.60
N LEU A 58 -9.95 -9.97 13.03
CA LEU A 58 -9.05 -8.83 13.24
C LEU A 58 -8.87 -8.01 11.96
N LEU A 59 -8.71 -8.67 10.81
CA LEU A 59 -8.58 -8.00 9.52
C LEU A 59 -9.87 -7.29 9.11
N THR A 60 -11.03 -7.85 9.42
CA THR A 60 -12.33 -7.23 9.15
C THR A 60 -12.51 -5.97 10.01
N GLU A 61 -12.28 -6.07 11.31
CA GLU A 61 -12.33 -4.92 12.22
C GLU A 61 -11.35 -3.82 11.81
N TRP A 62 -10.11 -4.19 11.44
CA TRP A 62 -9.13 -3.22 10.94
C TRP A 62 -9.61 -2.54 9.65
N ILE A 63 -10.24 -3.27 8.73
CA ILE A 63 -10.79 -2.71 7.49
C ILE A 63 -11.91 -1.71 7.81
N ASP A 64 -12.83 -2.08 8.71
CA ASP A 64 -13.97 -1.23 9.06
C ASP A 64 -13.53 0.06 9.74
N ILE A 65 -12.54 -0.01 10.65
CA ILE A 65 -11.95 1.17 11.31
C ILE A 65 -11.25 2.09 10.29
N ASN A 66 -10.63 1.51 9.27
CA ASN A 66 -9.80 2.22 8.30
C ASN A 66 -10.46 2.36 6.92
N GLU A 67 -11.80 2.35 6.86
CA GLU A 67 -12.56 2.36 5.61
C GLU A 67 -12.14 3.52 4.69
N GLN A 68 -12.12 4.74 5.20
CA GLN A 68 -11.81 5.94 4.41
C GLN A 68 -10.43 5.90 3.73
N PRO A 69 -9.31 5.69 4.45
CA PRO A 69 -8.00 5.63 3.81
C PRO A 69 -7.88 4.41 2.87
N LEU A 70 -8.58 3.30 3.16
CA LEU A 70 -8.64 2.14 2.27
C LEU A 70 -9.38 2.43 0.96
N GLU A 71 -10.52 3.12 1.01
CA GLU A 71 -11.26 3.52 -0.19
C GLU A 71 -10.44 4.47 -1.06
N ARG A 72 -9.72 5.41 -0.45
CA ARG A 72 -8.79 6.27 -1.19
C ARG A 72 -7.71 5.48 -1.92
N TRP A 73 -7.09 4.50 -1.25
CA TRP A 73 -6.10 3.62 -1.87
C TRP A 73 -6.70 2.81 -3.03
N LYS A 74 -7.88 2.23 -2.84
CA LYS A 74 -8.59 1.48 -3.91
C LYS A 74 -8.89 2.38 -5.11
N HIS A 75 -9.28 3.63 -4.88
CA HIS A 75 -9.54 4.59 -5.94
C HIS A 75 -8.27 4.90 -6.74
N ILE A 76 -7.14 5.16 -6.06
CA ILE A 76 -5.84 5.39 -6.71
C ILE A 76 -5.43 4.17 -7.56
N LEU A 77 -5.64 2.95 -7.06
CA LEU A 77 -5.37 1.74 -7.84
C LEU A 77 -6.31 1.59 -9.06
N ALA A 78 -7.59 1.94 -8.91
CA ALA A 78 -8.54 1.90 -10.02
C ALA A 78 -8.15 2.88 -11.13
N ASP A 79 -7.78 4.12 -10.77
CA ASP A 79 -7.29 5.12 -11.71
C ASP A 79 -5.98 4.68 -12.38
N PHE A 80 -5.08 4.09 -11.60
CA PHE A 80 -3.82 3.53 -12.12
C PHE A 80 -4.09 2.47 -13.20
N LYS A 81 -5.07 1.58 -12.98
CA LYS A 81 -5.45 0.50 -13.91
C LYS A 81 -6.06 1.00 -15.23
N ILE A 82 -6.77 2.12 -15.22
CA ILE A 82 -7.44 2.68 -16.40
C ILE A 82 -6.46 3.45 -17.30
N GLY A 83 -5.43 4.06 -16.71
CA GLY A 83 -4.51 4.92 -17.44
C GLY A 83 -3.56 4.16 -18.38
N GLN A 84 -3.67 4.39 -19.68
CA GLN A 84 -2.87 3.69 -20.72
C GLN A 84 -1.37 4.06 -20.78
N SER A 85 -0.93 5.10 -20.06
CA SER A 85 0.48 5.56 -20.09
C SER A 85 1.37 4.89 -19.03
N HIS A 86 2.50 4.35 -19.50
CA HIS A 86 3.60 3.80 -18.71
C HIS A 86 4.51 4.92 -18.19
N ASP A 87 4.03 5.68 -17.20
CA ASP A 87 4.75 6.82 -16.65
C ASP A 87 5.26 6.52 -15.24
N PHE A 88 6.56 6.71 -15.03
CA PHE A 88 7.22 6.63 -13.72
C PHE A 88 6.55 7.55 -12.69
N ALA A 89 5.98 8.68 -13.12
CA ALA A 89 5.25 9.60 -12.25
C ALA A 89 4.04 8.93 -11.56
N LYS A 90 3.32 8.04 -12.26
CA LYS A 90 2.16 7.34 -11.67
C LYS A 90 2.57 6.42 -10.53
N PHE A 91 3.72 5.75 -10.66
CA PHE A 91 4.25 4.92 -9.59
C PHE A 91 4.60 5.75 -8.36
N SER A 92 5.24 6.91 -8.54
CA SER A 92 5.54 7.82 -7.43
C SER A 92 4.28 8.29 -6.71
N VAL A 93 3.22 8.63 -7.45
CA VAL A 93 1.93 9.04 -6.87
C VAL A 93 1.28 7.89 -6.10
N ALA A 94 1.21 6.69 -6.70
CA ALA A 94 0.63 5.53 -6.04
C ALA A 94 1.41 5.11 -4.79
N LEU A 95 2.75 5.10 -4.83
CA LEU A 95 3.59 4.81 -3.66
C LEU A 95 3.38 5.84 -2.53
N ARG A 96 3.24 7.12 -2.88
CA ARG A 96 2.91 8.16 -1.91
C ARG A 96 1.55 7.93 -1.25
N GLU A 97 0.55 7.54 -2.02
CA GLU A 97 -0.79 7.23 -1.50
C GLU A 97 -0.78 5.97 -0.61
N LEU A 98 0.05 4.98 -0.94
CA LEU A 98 0.27 3.81 -0.09
C LEU A 98 0.96 4.18 1.23
N MET A 99 1.93 5.09 1.20
CA MET A 99 2.54 5.64 2.41
C MET A 99 1.50 6.35 3.29
N LEU A 100 0.63 7.17 2.69
CA LEU A 100 -0.44 7.86 3.42
C LEU A 100 -1.45 6.86 4.01
N LEU A 101 -1.78 5.79 3.30
CA LEU A 101 -2.57 4.68 3.86
C LEU A 101 -1.91 4.14 5.13
N SER A 102 -0.62 3.79 5.07
CA SER A 102 0.08 3.24 6.24
C SER A 102 0.12 4.21 7.42
N LEU A 103 0.28 5.51 7.18
CA LEU A 103 0.28 6.53 8.24
C LEU A 103 -1.10 6.74 8.84
N ASN A 104 -2.14 6.83 8.01
CA ASN A 104 -3.51 7.08 8.47
C ASN A 104 -4.11 5.88 9.21
N CYS A 105 -3.58 4.68 8.97
CA CYS A 105 -4.01 3.48 9.68
C CYS A 105 -3.30 3.29 11.03
N GLN A 106 -2.30 4.11 11.38
CA GLN A 106 -1.60 3.97 12.65
C GLN A 106 -2.57 4.18 13.81
N PRO A 107 -2.64 3.25 14.79
CA PRO A 107 -3.48 3.46 15.96
C PRO A 107 -2.99 4.72 16.69
N VAL A 108 -3.91 5.65 16.94
CA VAL A 108 -3.62 6.81 17.79
C VAL A 108 -3.28 6.24 19.16
N SER A 109 -2.02 6.38 19.60
CA SER A 109 -1.63 5.97 20.94
C SER A 109 -2.54 6.69 21.93
N ALA A 110 -3.40 5.96 22.62
CA ALA A 110 -4.10 6.49 23.78
C ALA A 110 -3.01 6.98 24.75
N LYS A 111 -3.10 8.26 25.13
CA LYS A 111 -2.29 8.82 26.21
C LYS A 111 -2.77 8.29 27.55
#